data_AF-A1XAN1-F1
#
_entry.id   AF-A1XAN1-F1
#
_cell.length_a   1.000
_cell.length_b   1.000
_cell.length_c   1.000
_cell.angle_alpha   90.00
_cell.angle_beta   90.00
_cell.angle_gamma   90.00
#
_symmetry.space_group_name_H-M   'P 1'
#
loop_
_entity.id
_entity.type
_entity.pdbx_description
1 polymer ?
#
loop_
_entity_poly.entity_id
_entity_poly.type
_entity_poly.pdbx_seq_one_letter_code
_entity_poly.pdbx_strand_id
1 'polypeptide(L)'
;MNIAISNDTGVFSTHSKVRWRVCWENELQLAEHIELSEFFRKTYGPTGEFNAKPFEGGRSWAGARPEIRVIGYDAHGIAAHIGALRRFIKVGDVDLLVAELGLYGVRPDLEGLGITHSMRVMYPVLQQLAVPFGFGAVRQALQKHVTKLVGRQGLA
;
A
#
# COMPACT_ATOMS: atom_id res chain seq x y z
N MET A 1 6.42 -0.86 19.94
CA MET A 1 6.09 0.58 19.95
C MET A 1 4.80 0.71 19.17
N ASN A 2 3.66 0.84 19.86
CA ASN A 2 2.34 0.86 19.22
C ASN A 2 2.20 2.15 18.42
N ILE A 3 2.08 2.05 17.09
CA ILE A 3 1.81 3.20 16.23
C ILE A 3 0.34 3.57 16.42
N ALA A 4 0.07 4.46 17.37
CA ALA A 4 -1.25 5.07 17.54
C ALA A 4 -1.36 6.25 16.57
N ILE A 5 -1.88 6.01 15.37
CA ILE A 5 -2.38 7.09 14.52
C ILE A 5 -3.79 7.41 15.00
N SER A 6 -3.98 8.61 15.55
CA SER A 6 -5.29 9.11 15.96
C SER A 6 -6.17 9.28 14.72
N ASN A 7 -7.26 8.52 14.67
CA ASN A 7 -8.29 8.63 13.64
C ASN A 7 -9.20 9.81 13.96
N ASP A 8 -8.75 11.05 13.76
CA ASP A 8 -9.70 12.16 13.66
C ASP A 8 -9.10 13.38 12.94
N THR A 9 -9.14 13.38 11.61
CA THR A 9 -9.25 14.63 10.84
C THR A 9 -10.12 14.35 9.62
N GLY A 10 -11.38 14.78 9.72
CA GLY A 10 -12.41 14.53 8.74
C GLY A 10 -12.14 15.14 7.37
N VAL A 11 -12.12 14.27 6.36
CA VAL A 11 -12.74 14.53 5.05
C VAL A 11 -13.46 13.24 4.67
N PHE A 12 -14.75 13.14 5.01
CA PHE A 12 -15.60 12.01 4.65
C PHE A 12 -15.93 12.08 3.15
N SER A 13 -15.30 11.22 2.35
CA SER A 13 -15.81 10.88 1.02
C SER A 13 -16.93 9.86 1.18
N THR A 14 -18.10 10.10 0.58
CA THR A 14 -19.34 9.31 0.72
C THR A 14 -19.31 7.92 0.07
N HIS A 15 -18.17 7.49 -0.48
CA HIS A 15 -18.04 6.19 -1.13
C HIS A 15 -17.15 5.26 -0.28
N SER A 16 -17.80 4.29 0.37
CA SER A 16 -17.25 3.26 1.28
C SER A 16 -16.60 3.78 2.58
N LYS A 17 -17.14 3.36 3.74
CA LYS A 17 -16.53 3.59 5.05
C LYS A 17 -15.29 2.71 5.20
N VAL A 18 -14.21 3.04 4.52
CA VAL A 18 -12.94 2.32 4.64
C VAL A 18 -12.28 2.67 5.97
N ARG A 19 -12.02 1.65 6.79
CA ARG A 19 -11.21 1.75 8.00
C ARG A 19 -9.77 1.37 7.68
N TRP A 20 -8.84 2.26 7.97
CA TRP A 20 -7.42 2.03 7.73
C TRP A 20 -6.73 1.46 8.97
N ARG A 21 -5.81 0.52 8.75
CA ARG A 21 -4.88 -0.01 9.73
C ARG A 21 -3.46 0.11 9.20
N VAL A 22 -2.57 0.65 10.02
CA VAL A 22 -1.12 0.58 9.81
C VAL A 22 -0.59 -0.49 10.76
N CYS A 23 0.21 -1.42 10.25
CA CYS A 23 0.82 -2.46 11.09
C CYS A 23 2.20 -2.85 10.56
N TRP A 24 3.05 -3.31 11.47
CA TRP A 24 4.30 -3.97 11.11
C TRP A 24 4.02 -5.37 10.57
N GLU A 25 4.86 -5.84 9.66
CA GLU A 25 4.71 -7.16 9.05
C GLU A 25 4.70 -8.30 10.08
N ASN A 26 5.48 -8.17 11.14
CA ASN A 26 5.56 -9.17 12.21
C ASN A 26 4.36 -9.16 13.18
N GLU A 27 3.45 -8.19 13.07
CA GLU A 27 2.21 -8.14 13.84
C GLU A 27 1.08 -8.93 13.17
N LEU A 28 1.21 -9.24 11.87
CA LEU A 28 0.22 -10.00 11.12
C LEU A 28 0.20 -11.47 11.54
N GLN A 29 -1.02 -11.99 11.68
CA GLN A 29 -1.28 -13.39 11.93
C GLN A 29 -1.47 -14.16 10.62
N LEU A 30 -1.36 -15.49 10.69
CA LEU A 30 -1.51 -16.37 9.52
C LEU A 30 -2.82 -16.12 8.75
N ALA A 31 -3.94 -15.94 9.46
CA ALA A 31 -5.24 -15.68 8.84
C ALA A 31 -5.24 -14.38 8.01
N GLU A 32 -4.54 -13.35 8.47
CA GLU A 32 -4.42 -12.07 7.76
C GLU A 32 -3.52 -12.19 6.53
N HIS A 33 -2.45 -13.00 6.61
CA HIS A 33 -1.64 -13.34 5.43
C HIS A 33 -2.45 -14.09 4.37
N ILE A 34 -3.31 -15.02 4.78
CA ILE A 34 -4.20 -15.75 3.87
C ILE A 34 -5.18 -14.77 3.19
N GLU A 35 -5.85 -13.91 3.96
CA GLU A 35 -6.76 -12.89 3.41
C GLU A 35 -6.06 -11.95 2.43
N LEU A 36 -4.87 -11.43 2.79
CA LEU A 36 -4.05 -10.61 1.91
C LEU A 36 -3.65 -11.35 0.63
N SER A 37 -3.28 -12.63 0.73
CA SER A 37 -2.92 -13.44 -0.45
C SER A 37 -4.10 -13.55 -1.42
N GLU A 38 -5.32 -13.80 -0.92
CA GLU A 38 -6.52 -13.85 -1.74
C GLU A 38 -6.84 -12.49 -2.37
N PHE A 39 -6.71 -11.41 -1.59
CA PHE A 39 -6.86 -10.05 -2.08
C PHE A 39 -5.91 -9.76 -3.24
N PHE A 40 -4.62 -10.09 -3.12
CA PHE A 40 -3.64 -9.87 -4.19
C PHE A 40 -3.88 -10.76 -5.41
N ARG A 41 -4.32 -12.01 -5.23
CA ARG A 41 -4.69 -12.87 -6.37
C ARG A 41 -5.85 -12.27 -7.16
N LYS A 42 -6.89 -11.80 -6.47
CA LYS A 42 -8.07 -11.16 -7.09
C LYS A 42 -7.73 -9.82 -7.75
N THR A 43 -6.81 -9.05 -7.16
CA THR A 43 -6.40 -7.74 -7.66
C THR A 43 -5.43 -7.83 -8.84
N TYR A 44 -4.45 -8.74 -8.79
CA TYR A 44 -3.40 -8.84 -9.81
C TYR A 44 -3.65 -9.90 -10.88
N GLY A 45 -4.43 -10.95 -10.59
CA GLY A 45 -4.76 -12.01 -11.54
C GLY A 45 -5.34 -11.51 -12.87
N PRO A 46 -6.31 -10.58 -12.87
CA PRO A 46 -6.85 -10.00 -14.10
C PRO A 46 -5.80 -9.29 -14.98
N THR A 47 -4.67 -8.89 -14.40
CA THR A 47 -3.58 -8.20 -15.13
C THR A 47 -2.57 -9.16 -15.78
N GLY A 48 -2.78 -10.47 -15.62
CA GLY A 48 -1.99 -11.57 -16.18
C GLY A 48 -1.81 -12.69 -15.16
N GLU A 49 -1.95 -13.95 -15.61
CA GLU A 49 -1.93 -15.15 -14.76
C GLU A 49 -0.66 -15.25 -13.88
N PHE A 50 0.50 -14.90 -14.45
CA PHE A 50 1.78 -14.89 -13.73
C PHE A 50 1.84 -13.90 -12.56
N ASN A 51 0.98 -12.87 -12.54
CA ASN A 51 0.99 -11.87 -11.48
C ASN A 51 0.29 -12.35 -10.20
N ALA A 52 -0.60 -13.34 -10.30
CA ALA A 52 -1.24 -13.94 -9.14
C ALA A 52 -0.40 -15.08 -8.52
N LYS A 53 0.46 -15.72 -9.32
CA LYS A 53 1.29 -16.87 -8.92
C LYS A 53 2.09 -16.66 -7.62
N PRO A 54 2.71 -15.49 -7.36
CA PRO A 54 3.45 -15.27 -6.11
C PRO A 54 2.59 -15.37 -4.85
N PHE A 55 1.27 -15.28 -4.97
CA PHE A 55 0.33 -15.23 -3.84
C PHE A 55 -0.38 -16.58 -3.61
N GLU A 56 0.05 -17.65 -4.27
CA GLU A 56 -0.42 -19.01 -3.98
C GLU A 56 0.10 -19.50 -2.61
N GLY A 57 -0.60 -20.48 -2.02
CA GLY A 57 -0.20 -21.07 -0.75
C GLY A 57 -0.21 -20.13 0.46
N GLY A 58 -0.97 -19.03 0.41
CA GLY A 58 -1.09 -18.08 1.52
C GLY A 58 0.02 -17.03 1.60
N ARG A 59 0.91 -16.93 0.60
CA ARG A 59 1.95 -15.90 0.58
C ARG A 59 1.35 -14.53 0.27
N SER A 60 1.62 -13.51 1.10
CA SER A 60 1.07 -12.16 0.94
C SER A 60 2.06 -11.10 0.41
N TRP A 61 3.09 -11.53 -0.32
CA TRP A 61 4.08 -10.65 -0.95
C TRP A 61 4.65 -11.29 -2.23
N ALA A 62 5.13 -10.44 -3.14
CA ALA A 62 5.81 -10.83 -4.37
C ALA A 62 7.17 -10.13 -4.43
N GLY A 63 8.25 -10.90 -4.54
CA GLY A 63 9.61 -10.36 -4.39
C GLY A 63 9.91 -10.08 -2.92
N ALA A 64 9.96 -8.81 -2.54
CA ALA A 64 10.32 -8.40 -1.19
C ALA A 64 9.12 -8.41 -0.24
N ARG A 65 9.34 -8.94 0.97
CA ARG A 65 8.36 -8.85 2.06
C ARG A 65 8.36 -7.41 2.60
N PRO A 66 7.19 -6.76 2.73
CA PRO A 66 7.09 -5.45 3.38
C PRO A 66 7.59 -5.49 4.82
N GLU A 67 8.02 -4.35 5.32
CA GLU A 67 8.28 -4.13 6.74
C GLU A 67 7.05 -3.56 7.44
N ILE A 68 6.32 -2.66 6.75
CA ILE A 68 5.08 -2.04 7.21
C ILE A 68 4.02 -2.18 6.13
N ARG A 69 2.76 -2.34 6.54
CA ARG A 69 1.59 -2.33 5.67
C ARG A 69 0.57 -1.29 6.11
N VAL A 70 -0.07 -0.71 5.13
CA VAL A 70 -1.31 0.06 5.27
C VAL A 70 -2.41 -0.75 4.59
N ILE A 71 -3.41 -1.15 5.37
CA ILE A 71 -4.51 -2.00 4.93
C ILE A 71 -5.82 -1.26 5.17
N GLY A 72 -6.62 -1.09 4.11
CA GLY A 72 -7.97 -0.53 4.19
C GLY A 72 -8.98 -1.67 4.21
N TYR A 73 -9.92 -1.63 5.15
CA TYR A 73 -11.00 -2.60 5.29
C TYR A 73 -12.36 -1.93 5.12
N ASP A 74 -13.30 -2.63 4.50
CA ASP A 74 -14.72 -2.28 4.53
C ASP A 74 -15.57 -3.50 4.93
N ALA A 75 -16.89 -3.42 4.73
CA ALA A 75 -17.81 -4.51 5.08
C ALA A 75 -17.56 -5.82 4.28
N HIS A 76 -16.79 -5.77 3.20
CA HIS A 76 -16.48 -6.91 2.33
C HIS A 76 -15.03 -7.39 2.46
N GLY A 77 -14.32 -6.96 3.52
CA GLY A 77 -12.94 -7.36 3.81
C GLY A 77 -11.92 -6.32 3.33
N ILE A 78 -10.75 -6.76 2.88
CA ILE A 78 -9.70 -5.86 2.38
C ILE A 78 -10.19 -5.10 1.13
N ALA A 79 -10.22 -3.78 1.25
CA ALA A 79 -10.60 -2.83 0.20
C ALA A 79 -9.37 -2.29 -0.54
N ALA A 80 -8.25 -2.09 0.16
CA ALA A 80 -7.02 -1.56 -0.43
C ALA A 80 -5.79 -1.93 0.40
N HIS A 81 -4.62 -1.92 -0.23
CA HIS A 81 -3.34 -2.19 0.42
C HIS A 81 -2.21 -1.35 -0.20
N ILE A 82 -1.23 -0.97 0.63
CA ILE A 82 0.12 -0.59 0.20
C ILE A 82 1.14 -1.02 1.25
N GLY A 83 2.26 -1.57 0.82
CA GLY A 83 3.39 -1.96 1.68
C GLY A 83 4.57 -1.02 1.52
N ALA A 84 5.36 -0.88 2.58
CA ALA A 84 6.62 -0.15 2.60
C ALA A 84 7.75 -1.03 3.15
N LEU A 85 8.95 -0.85 2.60
CA LEU A 85 10.18 -1.47 3.06
C LEU A 85 11.31 -0.44 3.02
N ARG A 86 12.00 -0.23 4.15
CA ARG A 86 13.17 0.67 4.17
C ARG A 86 14.36 0.04 3.45
N ARG A 87 15.04 0.83 2.64
CA ARG A 87 16.27 0.44 1.93
C ARG A 87 17.25 1.61 1.88
N PHE A 88 18.54 1.29 1.85
CA PHE A 88 19.54 2.28 1.45
C PHE A 88 19.68 2.23 -0.07
N ILE A 89 19.67 3.41 -0.69
CA ILE A 89 20.03 3.59 -2.10
C ILE A 89 21.14 4.63 -2.20
N LYS A 90 21.94 4.57 -3.26
CA LYS A 90 22.96 5.57 -3.55
C LYS A 90 22.37 6.69 -4.41
N VAL A 91 22.44 7.93 -3.95
CA VAL A 91 22.06 9.14 -4.70
C VAL A 91 23.30 10.02 -4.86
N GLY A 92 23.85 10.09 -6.07
CA GLY A 92 25.18 10.64 -6.27
C GLY A 92 26.21 9.84 -5.48
N ASP A 93 26.88 10.48 -4.52
CA ASP A 93 27.86 9.82 -3.65
C ASP A 93 27.32 9.44 -2.26
N VAL A 94 26.07 9.78 -1.94
CA VAL A 94 25.48 9.60 -0.61
C VAL A 94 24.60 8.36 -0.55
N ASP A 95 24.79 7.52 0.48
CA ASP A 95 23.86 6.45 0.82
C ASP A 95 22.69 7.04 1.63
N LEU A 96 21.47 6.88 1.10
CA LEU A 96 20.26 7.48 1.62
C LEU A 96 19.26 6.40 2.02
N LEU A 97 18.77 6.47 3.26
CA LEU A 97 17.66 5.65 3.72
C LEU A 97 16.37 6.14 3.07
N VAL A 98 15.70 5.29 2.30
CA VAL A 98 14.45 5.58 1.59
C VAL A 98 13.42 4.49 1.85
N ALA A 99 12.18 4.69 1.44
CA ALA A 99 11.15 3.65 1.47
C ALA A 99 10.82 3.14 0.06
N GLU A 100 10.92 1.83 -0.16
CA GLU A 100 10.31 1.20 -1.32
C GLU A 100 8.84 0.93 -1.05
N LEU A 101 7.98 1.49 -1.90
CA LEU A 101 6.54 1.31 -1.87
C LEU A 101 6.13 0.26 -2.89
N GLY A 102 5.36 -0.72 -2.46
CA GLY A 102 4.97 -1.85 -3.29
C GLY A 102 3.67 -2.49 -2.85
N LEU A 103 3.27 -3.53 -3.57
CA LEU A 103 2.01 -4.25 -3.32
C LEU A 103 0.80 -3.30 -3.24
N TYR A 104 0.81 -2.23 -4.03
CA TYR A 104 -0.34 -1.33 -4.13
C TYR A 104 -1.49 -2.06 -4.82
N GLY A 105 -2.65 -2.10 -4.19
CA GLY A 105 -3.84 -2.71 -4.74
C GLY A 105 -5.11 -2.05 -4.20
N VAL A 106 -6.13 -1.97 -5.03
CA VAL A 106 -7.49 -1.60 -4.66
C VAL A 106 -8.40 -2.71 -5.17
N ARG A 107 -9.39 -3.11 -4.38
CA ARG A 107 -10.33 -4.15 -4.78
C ARG A 107 -11.09 -3.70 -6.04
N PRO A 108 -11.30 -4.56 -7.06
CA PRO A 108 -11.82 -4.15 -8.36
C PRO A 108 -13.15 -3.38 -8.36
N ASP A 109 -14.08 -3.73 -7.46
CA ASP A 109 -15.38 -3.04 -7.28
C ASP A 109 -15.25 -1.61 -6.76
N LEU A 110 -14.07 -1.25 -6.25
CA LEU A 110 -13.78 0.06 -5.67
C LEU A 110 -12.83 0.91 -6.53
N GLU A 111 -12.33 0.36 -7.64
CA GLU A 111 -11.50 1.10 -8.57
C GLU A 111 -12.28 2.29 -9.16
N GLY A 112 -11.60 3.42 -9.36
CA GLY A 112 -12.23 4.64 -9.88
C GLY A 112 -13.04 5.44 -8.85
N LEU A 113 -13.32 4.90 -7.65
CA LEU A 113 -14.08 5.58 -6.59
C LEU A 113 -13.22 6.49 -5.68
N GLY A 114 -11.96 6.74 -6.06
CA GLY A 114 -11.07 7.59 -5.28
C GLY A 114 -10.47 6.90 -4.04
N ILE A 115 -10.39 5.57 -4.00
CA ILE A 115 -9.63 4.82 -2.98
C ILE A 115 -8.12 4.88 -3.26
N THR A 116 -7.64 6.08 -3.58
CA THR A 116 -6.22 6.42 -3.58
C THR A 116 -5.75 6.86 -2.19
N HIS A 117 -6.63 6.75 -1.18
CA HIS A 117 -6.39 7.16 0.21
C HIS A 117 -5.27 6.38 0.89
N SER A 118 -4.97 5.15 0.46
CA SER A 118 -3.86 4.35 1.02
C SER A 118 -2.52 5.10 0.95
N MET A 119 -2.26 5.84 -0.12
CA MET A 119 -1.07 6.69 -0.25
C MET A 119 -1.04 7.82 0.78
N ARG A 120 -2.19 8.42 1.09
CA ARG A 120 -2.29 9.48 2.10
C ARG A 120 -2.06 8.96 3.51
N VAL A 121 -2.53 7.74 3.79
CA VAL A 121 -2.30 7.06 5.08
C VAL A 121 -0.84 6.63 5.22
N MET A 122 -0.16 6.30 4.13
CA MET A 122 1.26 5.96 4.14
C MET A 122 2.16 7.18 4.42
N TYR A 123 1.77 8.39 4.01
CA TYR A 123 2.59 9.60 4.17
C TYR A 123 3.08 9.87 5.61
N PRO A 124 2.23 9.92 6.66
CA PRO A 124 2.70 10.11 8.03
C PRO A 124 3.60 8.95 8.51
N VAL A 125 3.42 7.74 7.98
CA VAL A 125 4.29 6.60 8.28
C VAL A 125 5.70 6.85 7.73
N LEU A 126 5.81 7.34 6.50
CA LEU A 126 7.12 7.69 5.90
C LEU A 126 7.84 8.78 6.69
N GLN A 127 7.11 9.79 7.17
CA GLN A 127 7.66 10.83 8.05
C GLN A 127 8.18 10.24 9.37
N GLN A 128 7.44 9.33 10.00
CA GLN A 128 7.86 8.66 11.24
C GLN A 128 9.09 7.77 11.03
N LEU A 129 9.24 7.17 9.85
CA LEU A 129 10.42 6.40 9.47
C LEU A 129 11.65 7.28 9.13
N ALA A 130 11.50 8.60 9.16
CA ALA A 130 12.52 9.58 8.80
C ALA A 130 13.13 9.34 7.41
N VAL A 131 12.32 8.82 6.47
CA VAL A 131 12.74 8.69 5.07
C VAL A 131 12.41 9.97 4.30
N PRO A 132 13.30 10.48 3.45
CA PRO A 132 13.08 11.71 2.71
C PRO A 132 12.09 11.53 1.54
N PHE A 133 11.98 10.31 1.00
CA PHE A 133 10.99 9.98 -0.01
C PHE A 133 10.70 8.47 -0.08
N GLY A 134 9.55 8.14 -0.67
CA GLY A 134 9.22 6.80 -1.12
C GLY A 134 9.39 6.67 -2.64
N PHE A 135 9.78 5.50 -3.11
CA PHE A 135 9.82 5.18 -4.55
C PHE A 135 9.13 3.84 -4.82
N GLY A 136 8.65 3.64 -6.04
CA GLY A 136 8.00 2.40 -6.44
C GLY A 136 7.86 2.31 -7.95
N ALA A 137 7.74 1.08 -8.45
CA ALA A 137 7.49 0.84 -9.86
C ALA A 137 5.99 0.77 -10.12
N VAL A 138 5.55 1.44 -11.19
CA VAL A 138 4.18 1.35 -11.70
C VAL A 138 4.23 0.88 -13.13
N ARG A 139 3.20 0.13 -13.56
CA ARG A 139 3.08 -0.22 -14.99
C ARG A 139 2.96 1.06 -15.80
N GLN A 140 3.59 1.10 -16.97
CA GLN A 140 3.57 2.29 -17.80
C GLN A 140 2.15 2.71 -18.20
N ALA A 141 1.23 1.75 -18.36
CA ALA A 141 -0.19 2.03 -18.59
C ALA A 141 -0.86 2.86 -17.47
N LEU A 142 -0.30 2.85 -16.25
CA LEU A 142 -0.81 3.58 -15.09
C LEU A 142 -0.16 4.97 -14.91
N GLN A 143 0.79 5.37 -15.77
CA GLN A 143 1.53 6.63 -15.64
C GLN A 143 0.60 7.82 -15.42
N LYS A 144 -0.40 8.02 -16.28
CA LYS A 144 -1.34 9.16 -16.18
C LYS A 144 -2.14 9.15 -14.87
N HIS A 145 -2.50 7.97 -14.37
CA HIS A 145 -3.24 7.84 -13.11
C HIS A 145 -2.35 8.22 -11.93
N VAL A 146 -1.11 7.72 -11.91
CA VAL A 146 -0.13 7.99 -10.87
C VAL A 146 0.30 9.46 -10.88
N THR A 147 0.52 10.07 -12.05
CA THR A 147 0.82 11.50 -12.16
C THR A 147 -0.29 12.37 -11.58
N LYS A 148 -1.57 12.03 -11.84
CA LYS A 148 -2.70 12.75 -11.23
C LYS A 148 -2.78 12.53 -9.72
N LEU A 149 -2.38 11.35 -9.24
CA LEU A 149 -2.36 11.05 -7.82
C LEU A 149 -1.31 11.88 -7.08
N VAL A 150 -0.06 11.87 -7.56
CA VAL A 150 1.06 12.59 -6.94
C VAL A 150 0.97 14.11 -7.14
N GLY A 151 0.43 14.56 -8.27
CA GLY A 151 0.28 15.99 -8.57
C GLY A 151 -0.83 16.71 -7.79
N ARG A 152 -1.67 15.98 -7.03
CA ARG A 152 -2.65 16.59 -6.11
C ARG A 152 -1.92 17.05 -4.85
N GLN A 153 -2.08 18.33 -4.49
CA GLN A 153 -1.47 18.92 -3.29
C GLN A 153 -1.73 18.07 -2.03
N GLY A 154 -0.69 17.91 -1.19
CA GLY A 154 -0.72 17.12 0.04
C GLY A 154 -0.05 15.74 -0.03
N LEU A 155 0.69 15.44 -1.10
CA LEU A 155 1.50 14.21 -1.25
C LEU A 155 2.97 14.49 -1.62
N ALA A 156 3.36 15.76 -1.73
CA ALA A 156 4.72 16.25 -1.94
C ALA A 156 5.09 17.17 -0.77
#